data_AF-A0A2V8UNU5-F1
#
_entry.id   AF-A0A2V8UNU5-F1
#
_cell.length_a   1.000
_cell.length_b   1.000
_cell.length_c   1.000
_cell.angle_alpha   90.00
_cell.angle_beta   90.00
_cell.angle_gamma   90.00
#
_symmetry.space_group_name_H-M   'P 1'
#
loop_
_entity.id
_entity.type
_entity.pdbx_description
1 polymer ?
#
loop_
_entity_poly.entity_id
_entity_poly.type
_entity_poly.pdbx_seq_one_letter_code
_entity_poly.pdbx_strand_id
1 'polypeptide(L)'
;MCEPSVVANASRIASISIALGAALTFSCFAQITTSQYDNSRTGANLQESKLTPRNVNSTQFGRLFSLRVDGDAYAQPLYLPGLQIPGKGKHDVIFVATEHDGVYAFDSEGRPATPLWRVNFTKPEKGMTTVAPQDVKCPFINPEVGITSTPVIDIATERSMFGSHEGRKPSFGLSVCAAASCARCHEWRRTFRQPG
;
A
#
# COMPACT_ATOMS: atom_id res chain seq x y z
N MET A 1 -14.09 5.48 4.56
CA MET A 1 -15.52 5.12 4.56
C MET A 1 -15.61 3.76 3.88
N CYS A 2 -16.12 2.73 4.56
CA CYS A 2 -16.21 1.38 4.02
C CYS A 2 -17.51 1.22 3.24
N GLU A 3 -17.43 0.75 1.99
CA GLU A 3 -18.62 0.37 1.20
C GLU A 3 -19.00 -1.11 1.43
N PRO A 4 -20.30 -1.45 1.43
CA PRO A 4 -20.76 -2.82 1.59
C PRO A 4 -20.62 -3.61 0.27
N SER A 5 -19.90 -4.74 0.29
CA SER A 5 -19.94 -5.71 -0.82
C SER A 5 -21.10 -6.70 -0.63
N VAL A 6 -22.15 -6.57 -1.44
CA VAL A 6 -23.29 -7.50 -1.44
C VAL A 6 -22.95 -8.72 -2.30
N VAL A 7 -22.92 -9.92 -1.71
CA VAL A 7 -22.93 -11.19 -2.46
C VAL A 7 -24.35 -11.75 -2.41
N ALA A 8 -25.15 -11.45 -3.44
CA ALA A 8 -26.48 -12.05 -3.62
C ALA A 8 -26.36 -13.27 -4.54
N ASN A 9 -26.45 -14.48 -3.98
CA ASN A 9 -26.54 -15.70 -4.77
C ASN A 9 -28.02 -16.00 -5.05
N ALA A 10 -28.42 -16.02 -6.32
CA ALA A 10 -29.80 -16.21 -6.73
C ALA A 10 -30.12 -17.70 -6.92
N SER A 11 -30.92 -18.28 -6.04
CA SER A 11 -31.67 -19.52 -6.30
C SER A 11 -33.04 -19.44 -5.65
N ARG A 12 -34.10 -19.54 -6.47
CA ARG A 12 -35.50 -19.59 -6.02
C ARG A 12 -35.80 -20.98 -5.47
N ILE A 13 -36.41 -21.09 -4.28
CA ILE A 13 -37.41 -22.11 -3.86
C ILE A 13 -38.04 -21.66 -2.52
N ALA A 14 -39.27 -22.14 -2.28
CA ALA A 14 -40.36 -21.66 -1.44
C ALA A 14 -40.14 -21.46 0.08
N SER A 15 -41.10 -20.70 0.63
CA SER A 15 -41.22 -20.04 1.93
C SER A 15 -41.17 -20.93 3.18
N ILE A 16 -40.31 -20.56 4.15
CA ILE A 16 -40.51 -20.68 5.61
C ILE A 16 -39.89 -19.41 6.24
N SER A 17 -40.73 -18.56 6.83
CA SER A 17 -40.29 -17.31 7.46
C SER A 17 -39.74 -17.56 8.87
N ILE A 18 -38.45 -17.88 8.97
CA ILE A 18 -37.67 -17.69 10.20
C ILE A 18 -36.95 -16.35 10.02
N ALA A 19 -37.35 -15.34 10.79
CA ALA A 19 -36.63 -14.07 10.85
C ALA A 19 -35.30 -14.28 11.58
N LEU A 20 -34.33 -14.86 10.87
CA LEU A 20 -32.95 -14.95 11.31
C LEU A 20 -32.35 -13.55 11.15
N GLY A 21 -32.25 -12.81 12.25
CA GLY A 21 -31.53 -11.55 12.30
C GLY A 21 -30.07 -11.81 11.94
N ALA A 22 -29.73 -11.65 10.66
CA ALA A 22 -28.37 -11.68 10.20
C ALA A 22 -27.66 -10.48 10.83
N ALA A 23 -26.88 -10.73 11.89
CA ALA A 23 -25.94 -9.76 12.39
C ALA A 23 -24.96 -9.47 11.25
N LEU A 24 -25.07 -8.28 10.65
CA LEU A 24 -24.08 -7.77 9.71
C LEU A 24 -22.79 -7.56 10.50
N THR A 25 -21.94 -8.57 10.55
CA THR A 25 -20.59 -8.43 11.07
C THR A 25 -19.80 -7.62 10.05
N PHE A 26 -19.68 -6.32 10.29
CA PHE A 26 -18.77 -5.46 9.56
C PHE A 26 -17.34 -5.84 9.93
N SER A 27 -16.72 -6.75 9.16
CA SER A 27 -15.26 -6.88 9.21
C SER A 27 -14.65 -5.70 8.46
N CYS A 28 -14.42 -4.60 9.18
CA CYS A 28 -13.51 -3.57 8.70
C CYS A 28 -12.11 -4.19 8.74
N PHE A 29 -11.61 -4.61 7.57
CA PHE A 29 -10.20 -4.96 7.47
C PHE A 29 -9.40 -3.69 7.76
N ALA A 30 -8.50 -3.77 8.73
CA ALA A 30 -7.60 -2.67 9.04
C ALA A 30 -6.84 -2.29 7.76
N GLN A 31 -6.93 -1.03 7.34
CA GLN A 31 -6.17 -0.50 6.22
C GLN A 31 -5.08 0.43 6.77
N ILE A 32 -3.94 0.47 6.09
CA ILE A 32 -2.80 1.31 6.45
C ILE A 32 -2.44 2.10 5.20
N THR A 33 -3.05 3.28 5.05
CA THR A 33 -2.93 4.09 3.83
C THR A 33 -1.97 5.26 3.98
N THR A 34 -1.45 5.48 5.18
CA THR A 34 -0.53 6.58 5.48
C THR A 34 0.47 6.16 6.55
N SER A 35 1.52 6.95 6.70
CA SER A 35 2.52 6.80 7.76
C SER A 35 1.85 6.77 9.13
N GLN A 36 2.30 5.86 10.01
CA GLN A 36 1.82 5.77 11.38
C GLN A 36 0.30 5.52 11.48
N TYR A 37 -0.21 4.67 10.58
CA TYR A 37 -1.58 4.09 10.55
C TYR A 37 -2.71 5.05 10.19
N ASP A 38 -2.73 6.27 10.72
CA ASP A 38 -3.79 7.25 10.50
C ASP A 38 -3.29 8.70 10.49
N ASN A 39 -4.18 9.65 10.19
CA ASN A 39 -3.84 11.08 10.14
C ASN A 39 -3.43 11.66 11.50
N SER A 40 -3.85 11.03 12.60
CA SER A 40 -3.43 11.38 13.96
C SER A 40 -2.09 10.73 14.33
N ARG A 41 -1.51 9.92 13.42
CA ARG A 41 -0.22 9.25 13.55
C ARG A 41 -0.12 8.38 14.80
N THR A 42 -1.21 7.69 15.13
CA THR A 42 -1.28 6.88 16.36
C THR A 42 -0.27 5.73 16.41
N GLY A 43 0.17 5.23 15.26
CA GLY A 43 1.11 4.12 15.19
C GLY A 43 0.51 2.77 15.63
N ALA A 44 -0.83 2.65 15.73
CA ALA A 44 -1.49 1.47 16.26
C ALA A 44 -2.76 1.09 15.49
N ASN A 45 -2.98 -0.21 15.30
CA ASN A 45 -4.28 -0.75 14.89
C ASN A 45 -5.13 -1.05 16.14
N LEU A 46 -5.93 -0.08 16.57
CA LEU A 46 -6.81 -0.25 17.75
C LEU A 46 -7.97 -1.23 17.52
N GLN A 47 -8.13 -1.76 16.30
CA GLN A 47 -9.13 -2.77 15.95
C GLN A 47 -8.52 -4.19 15.84
N GLU A 48 -7.25 -4.38 16.23
CA GLU A 48 -6.60 -5.69 16.22
C GLU A 48 -7.23 -6.63 17.25
N SER A 49 -7.68 -7.80 16.78
CA SER A 49 -8.34 -8.81 17.62
C SER A 49 -7.83 -10.23 17.39
N LYS A 50 -7.00 -10.45 16.35
CA LYS A 50 -6.43 -11.76 16.04
C LYS A 50 -5.16 -11.98 16.84
N LEU A 51 -4.26 -11.01 16.86
CA LEU A 51 -3.01 -11.07 17.62
C LEU A 51 -3.23 -10.51 19.03
N THR A 52 -2.81 -11.26 20.03
CA THR A 52 -2.91 -10.93 21.46
C THR A 52 -1.58 -11.24 22.15
N PRO A 53 -1.25 -10.61 23.29
CA PRO A 53 -0.05 -10.96 24.05
C PRO A 53 0.05 -12.45 24.40
N ARG A 54 -1.08 -13.16 24.47
CA ARG A 54 -1.11 -14.61 24.75
C ARG A 54 -0.66 -15.46 23.56
N ASN A 55 -1.00 -15.06 22.33
CA ASN A 55 -0.73 -15.85 21.13
C ASN A 55 0.46 -15.36 20.28
N VAL A 56 1.04 -14.19 20.62
CA VAL A 56 2.33 -13.75 20.08
C VAL A 56 3.45 -14.44 20.86
N ASN A 57 3.64 -15.73 20.58
CA ASN A 57 4.70 -16.56 21.17
C ASN A 57 5.35 -17.45 20.09
N SER A 58 6.51 -18.04 20.39
CA SER A 58 7.30 -18.83 19.43
C SER A 58 6.60 -20.07 18.86
N THR A 59 5.49 -20.52 19.46
CA THR A 59 4.75 -21.69 19.01
C THR A 59 3.59 -21.35 18.07
N GLN A 60 3.05 -20.13 18.17
CA GLN A 60 1.85 -19.70 17.45
C GLN A 60 2.09 -18.53 16.50
N PHE A 61 3.20 -17.80 16.69
CA PHE A 61 3.57 -16.66 15.87
C PHE A 61 4.91 -16.91 15.17
N GLY A 62 4.94 -16.71 13.86
CA GLY A 62 6.10 -16.97 13.04
C GLY A 62 5.99 -16.32 11.66
N ARG A 63 7.09 -16.40 10.90
CA ARG A 63 7.17 -15.83 9.56
C ARG A 63 6.30 -16.63 8.58
N LEU A 64 5.32 -15.95 7.96
CA LEU A 64 4.43 -16.56 6.96
C LEU A 64 5.11 -16.67 5.58
N PHE A 65 5.74 -15.59 5.12
CA PHE A 65 6.44 -15.53 3.84
C PHE A 65 7.49 -14.42 3.84
N SER A 66 8.26 -14.32 2.77
CA SER A 66 9.22 -13.25 2.51
C SER A 66 9.16 -12.88 1.03
N LEU A 67 9.14 -11.59 0.75
CA LEU A 67 9.03 -11.01 -0.59
C LEU A 67 10.33 -10.27 -0.90
N ARG A 68 10.85 -10.45 -2.11
CA ARG A 68 12.10 -9.80 -2.52
C ARG A 68 11.82 -8.43 -3.15
N VAL A 69 12.60 -7.45 -2.71
CA VAL A 69 12.69 -6.11 -3.31
C VAL A 69 14.14 -5.83 -3.70
N ASP A 70 14.38 -4.75 -4.45
CA ASP A 70 15.67 -4.41 -5.05
C ASP A 70 16.56 -3.48 -4.21
N GLY A 71 16.05 -2.96 -3.08
CA GLY A 71 16.80 -2.08 -2.21
C GLY A 71 16.21 -2.07 -0.80
N ASP A 72 16.84 -1.30 0.09
CA ASP A 72 16.40 -1.20 1.48
C ASP A 72 15.01 -0.55 1.58
N ALA A 73 14.16 -1.11 2.44
CA ALA A 73 12.80 -0.63 2.67
C ALA A 73 12.74 0.15 3.99
N TYR A 74 13.10 1.42 3.96
CA TYR A 74 12.98 2.33 5.12
C TYR A 74 11.54 2.82 5.32
N ALA A 75 10.82 3.02 4.22
CA ALA A 75 9.41 3.38 4.26
C ALA A 75 8.57 2.29 4.95
N GLN A 76 7.62 2.70 5.79
CA GLN A 76 6.66 1.78 6.38
C GLN A 76 5.82 1.16 5.25
N PRO A 77 5.67 -0.17 5.18
CA PRO A 77 4.73 -0.78 4.25
C PRO A 77 3.30 -0.29 4.48
N LEU A 78 2.59 -0.08 3.37
CA LEU A 78 1.18 0.28 3.37
C LEU A 78 0.35 -0.96 3.00
N TYR A 79 -0.89 -1.00 3.48
CA TYR A 79 -1.81 -2.11 3.22
C TYR A 79 -3.19 -1.58 2.82
N LEU A 80 -3.71 -2.06 1.69
CA LEU A 80 -5.04 -1.75 1.21
C LEU A 80 -5.78 -3.03 0.80
N PRO A 81 -6.79 -3.47 1.57
CA PRO A 81 -7.60 -4.63 1.22
C PRO A 81 -8.56 -4.31 0.06
N GLY A 82 -8.89 -5.33 -0.73
CA GLY A 82 -9.94 -5.28 -1.73
C GLY A 82 -9.65 -4.38 -2.94
N LEU A 83 -8.39 -4.14 -3.25
CA LEU A 83 -7.99 -3.31 -4.37
C LEU A 83 -8.17 -4.03 -5.71
N GLN A 84 -8.89 -3.40 -6.64
CA GLN A 84 -8.99 -3.89 -8.01
C GLN A 84 -7.72 -3.53 -8.80
N ILE A 85 -6.98 -4.55 -9.22
CA ILE A 85 -5.80 -4.41 -10.06
C ILE A 85 -6.17 -4.73 -11.52
N PRO A 86 -5.94 -3.81 -12.48
CA PRO A 86 -6.21 -4.04 -13.88
C PRO A 86 -5.53 -5.32 -14.40
N GLY A 87 -6.31 -6.21 -15.00
CA GLY A 87 -5.82 -7.47 -15.57
C GLY A 87 -5.41 -8.55 -14.55
N LYS A 88 -5.52 -8.29 -13.24
CA LYS A 88 -5.15 -9.27 -12.19
C LYS A 88 -6.30 -9.64 -11.25
N GLY A 89 -7.31 -8.78 -11.11
CA GLY A 89 -8.46 -9.05 -10.24
C GLY A 89 -8.41 -8.23 -8.96
N LYS A 90 -9.24 -8.60 -7.99
CA LYS A 90 -9.31 -7.95 -6.68
C LYS A 90 -8.32 -8.62 -5.74
N HIS A 91 -7.47 -7.85 -5.08
CA HIS A 91 -6.41 -8.32 -4.20
C HIS A 91 -6.34 -7.49 -2.93
N ASP A 92 -5.87 -8.10 -1.85
CA ASP A 92 -5.42 -7.38 -0.67
C ASP A 92 -3.94 -7.07 -0.87
N VAL A 93 -3.57 -5.79 -0.85
CA VAL A 93 -2.29 -5.35 -1.43
C VAL A 93 -1.40 -4.73 -0.38
N ILE A 94 -0.15 -5.21 -0.32
CA ILE A 94 0.94 -4.61 0.45
C ILE A 94 1.80 -3.79 -0.51
N PHE A 95 1.98 -2.50 -0.20
CA PHE A 95 2.87 -1.62 -0.94
C PHE A 95 4.18 -1.43 -0.19
N VAL A 96 5.29 -1.60 -0.90
CA VAL A 96 6.65 -1.43 -0.36
C VAL A 96 7.40 -0.46 -1.26
N ALA A 97 8.00 0.56 -0.67
CA ALA A 97 8.89 1.49 -1.35
C ALA A 97 10.34 1.28 -0.90
N THR A 98 11.29 1.45 -1.82
CA THR A 98 12.71 1.17 -1.58
C THR A 98 13.59 2.40 -1.81
N GLU A 99 14.79 2.36 -1.21
CA GLU A 99 15.87 3.33 -1.47
C GLU A 99 16.37 3.27 -2.92
N HIS A 100 16.02 2.23 -3.70
CA HIS A 100 16.27 2.12 -5.14
C HIS A 100 15.27 2.91 -6.02
N ASP A 101 14.47 3.81 -5.40
CA ASP A 101 13.36 4.52 -6.05
C ASP A 101 12.31 3.55 -6.65
N GLY A 102 12.22 2.34 -6.09
CA GLY A 102 11.27 1.31 -6.49
C GLY A 102 10.02 1.31 -5.63
N VAL A 103 8.85 1.08 -6.25
CA VAL A 103 7.61 0.77 -5.52
C VAL A 103 7.03 -0.53 -6.04
N TYR A 104 6.69 -1.40 -5.10
CA TYR A 104 6.18 -2.74 -5.33
C TYR A 104 4.78 -2.85 -4.74
N ALA A 105 3.90 -3.55 -5.45
CA ALA A 105 2.62 -4.01 -4.92
C ALA A 105 2.63 -5.54 -4.89
N PHE A 106 2.45 -6.12 -3.71
CA PHE A 106 2.39 -7.56 -3.51
C PHE A 106 1.02 -7.97 -3.00
N ASP A 107 0.62 -9.20 -3.30
CA ASP A 107 -0.54 -9.82 -2.67
C ASP A 107 -0.24 -10.12 -1.19
N SER A 108 -1.17 -9.84 -0.29
CA SER A 108 -0.97 -10.06 1.16
C SER A 108 -0.87 -11.53 1.55
N GLU A 109 -1.25 -12.45 0.68
CA GLU A 109 -1.05 -13.89 0.87
C GLU A 109 0.35 -14.36 0.44
N GLY A 110 1.18 -13.45 -0.09
CA GLY A 110 2.51 -13.76 -0.61
C GLY A 110 2.48 -14.67 -1.85
N ARG A 111 1.32 -14.78 -2.51
CA ARG A 111 1.08 -15.64 -3.67
C ARG A 111 0.33 -14.84 -4.77
N PRO A 112 0.97 -14.62 -5.93
CA PRO A 112 2.34 -15.00 -6.26
C PRO A 112 3.36 -14.24 -5.40
N ALA A 113 4.55 -14.82 -5.22
CA ALA A 113 5.66 -14.14 -4.55
C ALA A 113 6.29 -13.03 -5.42
N THR A 114 5.90 -12.96 -6.70
CA THR A 114 6.23 -11.86 -7.59
C THR A 114 5.25 -10.70 -7.39
N PRO A 115 5.68 -9.46 -7.59
CA PRO A 115 4.80 -8.32 -7.41
C PRO A 115 3.65 -8.34 -8.42
N LEU A 116 2.46 -7.98 -7.95
CA LEU A 116 1.28 -7.69 -8.76
C LEU A 116 1.57 -6.52 -9.72
N TRP A 117 2.36 -5.55 -9.31
CA TRP A 117 3.01 -4.61 -10.22
C TRP A 117 4.22 -3.98 -9.51
N ARG A 118 5.14 -3.44 -10.32
CA ARG A 118 6.31 -2.69 -9.85
C ARG A 118 6.51 -1.47 -10.74
N VAL A 119 6.96 -0.39 -10.15
CA VAL A 119 7.49 0.78 -10.85
C VAL A 119 8.86 1.12 -10.28
N ASN A 120 9.76 1.62 -11.11
CA ASN A 120 11.00 2.23 -10.67
C ASN A 120 11.02 3.66 -11.21
N PHE A 121 11.33 4.64 -10.36
CA PHE A 121 11.30 6.05 -10.70
C PHE A 121 12.63 6.59 -11.22
N THR A 122 13.69 5.79 -11.16
CA THR A 122 14.94 6.12 -11.82
C THR A 122 14.76 6.03 -13.34
N LYS A 123 15.29 7.04 -14.02
CA LYS A 123 15.46 7.17 -15.46
C LYS A 123 16.85 7.77 -15.68
N PRO A 124 17.92 6.98 -15.57
CA PRO A 124 19.29 7.48 -15.68
C PRO A 124 19.52 8.26 -16.99
N GLU A 125 18.87 7.87 -18.08
CA GLU A 125 18.92 8.54 -19.38
C GLU A 125 18.30 9.95 -19.38
N LYS A 126 17.51 10.27 -18.36
CA LYS A 126 16.91 11.58 -18.11
C LYS A 126 17.50 12.27 -16.88
N GLY A 127 18.58 11.74 -16.32
CA GLY A 127 19.21 12.25 -15.10
C GLY A 127 18.37 12.08 -13.83
N MET A 128 17.35 11.21 -13.85
CA MET A 128 16.55 10.89 -12.67
C MET A 128 17.17 9.66 -12.01
N THR A 129 17.89 9.84 -10.92
CA THR A 129 18.50 8.73 -10.17
C THR A 129 18.18 8.87 -8.69
N THR A 130 18.51 7.84 -7.91
CA THR A 130 18.66 7.96 -6.47
C THR A 130 19.74 9.00 -6.15
N VAL A 131 19.68 9.55 -4.94
CA VAL A 131 20.58 10.60 -4.48
C VAL A 131 21.72 9.98 -3.70
N ALA A 132 22.93 10.51 -3.88
CA ALA A 132 24.05 10.00 -3.11
C ALA A 132 23.97 10.49 -1.64
N PRO A 133 24.31 9.66 -0.64
CA PRO A 133 24.14 10.01 0.77
C PRO A 133 24.92 11.27 1.18
N GLN A 134 26.06 11.55 0.53
CA GLN A 134 26.82 12.78 0.75
C GLN A 134 26.07 14.06 0.34
N ASP A 135 25.25 14.02 -0.70
CA ASP A 135 24.54 15.19 -1.23
C ASP A 135 23.42 15.62 -0.27
N VAL A 136 22.85 14.66 0.45
CA VAL A 136 21.78 14.85 1.44
C VAL A 136 22.29 14.81 2.88
N LYS A 137 23.62 14.74 3.08
CA LYS A 137 24.31 14.64 4.37
C LYS A 137 23.70 13.55 5.27
N CYS A 138 23.41 12.38 4.69
CA CYS A 138 22.84 11.24 5.39
C CYS A 138 23.91 10.16 5.60
N PRO A 139 24.48 10.00 6.81
CA PRO A 139 25.50 8.98 7.06
C PRO A 139 24.91 7.59 7.30
N PHE A 140 23.60 7.48 7.53
CA PHE A 140 22.94 6.26 8.01
C PHE A 140 22.29 5.41 6.92
N ILE A 141 22.05 5.99 5.74
CA ILE A 141 21.47 5.30 4.59
C ILE A 141 22.55 5.25 3.52
N ASN A 142 22.96 4.04 3.14
CA ASN A 142 24.00 3.77 2.17
C ASN A 142 23.60 2.55 1.33
N PRO A 143 24.00 2.45 0.05
CA PRO A 143 24.88 3.36 -0.67
C PRO A 143 24.17 4.57 -1.30
N GLU A 144 22.84 4.64 -1.20
CA GLU A 144 22.01 5.60 -1.91
C GLU A 144 20.78 6.00 -1.09
N VAL A 145 20.15 7.11 -1.47
CA VAL A 145 18.92 7.62 -0.87
C VAL A 145 17.87 7.81 -1.97
N GLY A 146 16.78 7.05 -1.88
CA GLY A 146 15.61 7.13 -2.75
C GLY A 146 14.34 7.40 -1.94
N ILE A 147 13.42 6.44 -1.92
CA ILE A 147 12.15 6.58 -1.20
C ILE A 147 12.31 6.17 0.26
N THR A 148 12.76 7.13 1.07
CA THR A 148 12.89 6.93 2.51
C THR A 148 11.57 7.15 3.25
N SER A 149 10.74 8.10 2.80
CA SER A 149 9.50 8.43 3.50
C SER A 149 8.36 7.48 3.11
N THR A 150 7.54 7.11 4.09
CA THR A 150 6.30 6.36 3.87
C THR A 150 5.37 7.13 2.94
N PRO A 151 5.02 6.57 1.77
CA PRO A 151 4.07 7.20 0.87
C PRO A 151 2.64 7.26 1.45
N VAL A 152 1.74 7.93 0.73
CA VAL A 152 0.30 7.96 1.10
C VAL A 152 -0.54 7.43 -0.05
N ILE A 153 -1.52 6.57 0.27
CA ILE A 153 -2.55 6.08 -0.63
C ILE A 153 -3.79 6.96 -0.48
N ASP A 154 -4.16 7.66 -1.54
CA ASP A 154 -5.43 8.38 -1.60
C ASP A 154 -6.57 7.41 -1.98
N ILE A 155 -7.48 7.17 -1.03
CA ILE A 155 -8.65 6.30 -1.18
C ILE A 155 -9.93 7.06 -1.56
N ALA A 156 -9.91 8.39 -1.62
CA ALA A 156 -11.11 9.19 -1.87
C ALA A 156 -11.58 9.13 -3.33
N THR A 157 -10.76 8.57 -4.23
CA THR A 157 -11.03 8.52 -5.67
C THR A 157 -10.99 7.10 -6.22
N GLU A 158 -12.07 6.34 -6.05
CA GLU A 158 -12.33 5.23 -6.99
C GLU A 158 -12.57 5.74 -8.44
N ARG A 159 -12.69 7.06 -8.62
CA ARG A 159 -12.65 7.77 -9.91
C ARG A 159 -12.05 9.17 -9.78
N SER A 160 -11.05 9.44 -10.60
CA SER A 160 -10.66 10.77 -11.15
C SER A 160 -10.00 11.78 -10.20
N MET A 161 -8.68 11.91 -10.40
CA MET A 161 -7.93 13.15 -10.18
C MET A 161 -8.48 14.29 -11.06
N PHE A 162 -8.77 15.46 -10.49
CA PHE A 162 -8.65 16.75 -11.20
C PHE A 162 -7.26 17.33 -10.84
N GLY A 163 -6.47 17.95 -11.72
CA GLY A 163 -6.79 18.51 -13.03
C GLY A 163 -5.64 18.54 -14.04
N SER A 164 -6.06 19.05 -15.19
CA SER A 164 -5.42 19.29 -16.50
C SER A 164 -5.39 18.15 -17.52
N HIS A 165 -6.06 18.48 -18.63
CA HIS A 165 -6.43 17.75 -19.84
C HIS A 165 -5.55 16.55 -20.24
N GLU A 166 -6.20 15.39 -20.37
CA GLU A 166 -6.30 14.54 -21.59
C GLU A 166 -6.53 13.06 -21.20
N GLY A 167 -7.66 12.48 -21.61
CA GLY A 167 -7.85 11.05 -21.92
C GLY A 167 -7.59 9.94 -20.87
N ARG A 168 -8.68 9.46 -20.25
CA ARG A 168 -8.89 8.22 -19.45
C ARG A 168 -7.82 7.10 -19.47
N LYS A 169 -7.22 6.81 -18.30
CA LYS A 169 -6.87 5.46 -17.78
C LYS A 169 -6.93 5.47 -16.22
N PRO A 170 -7.41 4.40 -15.55
CA PRO A 170 -7.44 4.34 -14.09
C PRO A 170 -6.02 4.44 -13.54
N SER A 171 -5.76 5.43 -12.69
CA SER A 171 -4.44 5.80 -12.18
C SER A 171 -4.51 5.86 -10.67
N PHE A 172 -3.84 4.93 -9.97
CA PHE A 172 -3.64 5.03 -8.53
C PHE A 172 -2.51 6.02 -8.26
N GLY A 173 -2.84 7.14 -7.60
CA GLY A 173 -1.85 8.13 -7.18
C GLY A 173 -1.28 7.74 -5.83
N LEU A 174 -0.01 7.32 -5.80
CA LEU A 174 0.76 7.29 -4.57
C LEU A 174 1.43 8.67 -4.44
N SER A 175 1.51 9.27 -3.26
CA SER A 175 2.36 10.46 -3.09
C SER A 175 3.62 10.04 -2.38
N VAL A 176 4.76 10.19 -3.05
CA VAL A 176 6.07 9.80 -2.55
C VAL A 176 6.88 11.05 -2.24
N CYS A 177 7.29 11.21 -0.98
CA CYS A 177 8.24 12.23 -0.58
C CYS A 177 9.66 11.62 -0.55
N ALA A 178 10.49 11.94 -1.55
CA ALA A 178 11.92 11.68 -1.46
C ALA A 178 12.55 12.66 -0.45
N ALA A 179 13.36 12.15 0.48
CA ALA A 179 14.00 12.99 1.49
C ALA A 179 15.15 13.80 0.85
N ALA A 180 15.09 15.13 0.89
CA ALA A 180 16.16 16.01 0.42
C ALA A 180 17.27 16.21 1.47
N SER A 181 17.01 15.83 2.72
CA SER A 181 18.01 15.53 3.75
C SER A 181 17.38 14.58 4.76
N CYS A 182 18.18 13.87 5.55
CA CYS A 182 17.71 13.06 6.67
C CYS A 182 16.88 13.89 7.70
N ALA A 183 16.92 15.23 7.62
CA ALA A 183 16.25 16.16 8.52
C ALA A 183 15.13 17.02 7.89
N ARG A 184 14.93 17.01 6.56
CA ARG A 184 13.94 17.86 5.87
C ARG A 184 13.40 17.19 4.60
N CYS A 185 12.11 16.87 4.60
CA CYS A 185 11.34 16.62 3.39
C CYS A 185 11.18 17.96 2.63
N HIS A 186 11.90 18.13 1.52
CA HIS A 186 11.49 19.11 0.52
C HIS A 186 10.52 18.44 -0.45
N GLU A 187 9.43 19.12 -0.75
CA GLU A 187 8.31 18.63 -1.53
C GLU A 187 8.70 18.43 -3.00
N TRP A 188 9.07 17.21 -3.38
CA TRP A 188 9.15 16.79 -4.78
C TRP A 188 7.90 16.01 -5.14
N ARG A 189 6.95 16.66 -5.82
CA ARG A 189 5.75 15.98 -6.35
C ARG A 189 6.13 15.19 -7.59
N ARG A 190 6.31 13.88 -7.46
CA ARG A 190 6.29 12.95 -8.62
C ARG A 190 4.88 12.39 -8.78
N THR A 191 4.16 12.84 -9.81
CA THR A 191 2.82 12.35 -10.14
C THR A 191 2.91 11.09 -10.99
N PHE A 192 2.07 10.11 -10.69
CA PHE A 192 2.12 8.75 -11.22
C PHE A 192 1.44 8.66 -12.58
N ARG A 193 2.07 7.96 -13.53
CA ARG A 193 1.43 7.44 -14.74
C ARG A 193 2.02 6.06 -15.00
N GLN A 194 1.19 5.02 -15.02
CA GLN A 194 1.62 3.67 -15.42
C GLN A 194 2.20 3.74 -16.85
N PRO A 195 3.36 3.13 -17.14
CA PRO A 195 3.80 2.94 -18.51
C PRO A 195 2.77 2.06 -19.24
N GLY A 196 2.40 2.49 -20.45
CA GLY A 196 1.32 1.92 -21.25
C GLY A 196 1.63 0.54 -21.82
#